data_AF-A0A1G7FYU4-F1
#
_entry.id   AF-A0A1G7FYU4-F1
#
_cell.length_a   1.000
_cell.length_b   1.000
_cell.length_c   1.000
_cell.angle_alpha   90.00
_cell.angle_beta   90.00
_cell.angle_gamma   90.00
#
_symmetry.space_group_name_H-M   'P 1'
#
loop_
_entity.id
_entity.type
_entity.pdbx_description
1 polymer ?
#
loop_
_entity_poly.entity_id
_entity_poly.type
_entity_poly.pdbx_seq_one_letter_code
_entity_poly.pdbx_strand_id
1 'polypeptide(L)'
;MKRLLLVTAAAVAAFSPAVAQDRGSVNRIIDEGTNHSQVMVTAQHLTDVIGPRMTNSPAMRRAEDWTAGKFREWGLKNVHKEGFEFGRGWSIERASVRMVTPRPLALTAIPIAWTPATNGAVTAPVIVAPMKRERDFDQWRGKLNGKIVMVTLPGTGDEPGNPPFRRLSGEDLGKLDVFVQPTNDPETADRRLKRLDFAKKLDAFLKAEGAVAYVTQSYRDGKLLHGEGYLFGRGETPQVPGVELAAEDYRRLARLAKSGTAPTIEVLSDVRYDDTDINAYNIIAEIPGTDPKAGYVMAGAHLDSWVAGDGAADNAAGSAMIMEAARILAATGQRPRRTIRFALWSGEEQGILGSMAYVEKHLATRGRPDDAPQTGLRRYYGWTQRWPVTPLPGYGDLAAYFNIDNGSGKLRGLYAENNPAAVPTLREWLAPYAGMGAGTVALRPTGGTDHVFMQAIGVQGFQFIQDPLDYGSRIHHSSADTFDHLKAEDMRQASIVLAGVLLGAANADKALPRPPLPTQPVVTDPFAYTDDDD
;
A
#
# COMPACT_ATOMS: atom_id res chain seq x y z
N MET A 1 28.96 72.56 -27.92
CA MET A 1 28.88 71.09 -27.95
C MET A 1 27.65 70.64 -27.18
N LYS A 2 26.67 70.05 -27.85
CA LYS A 2 25.44 69.51 -27.25
C LYS A 2 25.79 68.23 -26.48
N ARG A 3 25.44 68.13 -25.19
CA ARG A 3 25.40 66.86 -24.46
C ARG A 3 23.96 66.56 -24.04
N LEU A 4 23.40 65.55 -24.70
CA LEU A 4 22.14 64.89 -24.36
C LEU A 4 22.35 64.13 -23.04
N LEU A 5 21.51 64.38 -22.03
CA LEU A 5 21.38 63.54 -20.84
C LEU A 5 20.19 62.61 -21.06
N LEU A 6 20.47 61.33 -21.27
CA LEU A 6 19.47 60.26 -21.21
C LEU A 6 19.12 60.01 -19.74
N VAL A 7 17.84 60.16 -19.40
CA VAL A 7 17.28 59.69 -18.13
C VAL A 7 16.83 58.24 -18.35
N THR A 8 17.58 57.27 -17.82
CA THR A 8 17.13 55.88 -17.69
C THR A 8 16.17 55.78 -16.52
N ALA A 9 14.89 55.57 -16.82
CA ALA A 9 13.88 55.18 -15.84
C ALA A 9 14.14 53.73 -15.40
N ALA A 10 14.52 53.54 -14.13
CA ALA A 10 14.60 52.22 -13.52
C ALA A 10 13.17 51.71 -13.29
N ALA A 11 12.77 50.69 -14.05
CA ALA A 11 11.56 49.93 -13.78
C ALA A 11 11.77 49.13 -12.49
N VAL A 12 11.17 49.59 -11.39
CA VAL A 12 11.01 48.79 -10.18
C VAL A 12 10.01 47.69 -10.53
N ALA A 13 10.52 46.49 -10.80
CA ALA A 13 9.68 45.29 -10.88
C ALA A 13 9.08 45.05 -9.49
N ALA A 14 7.82 45.43 -9.33
CA ALA A 14 7.03 45.04 -8.18
C ALA A 14 6.82 43.52 -8.25
N PHE A 15 7.64 42.77 -7.51
CA PHE A 15 7.32 41.39 -7.16
C PHE A 15 6.01 41.42 -6.38
N SER A 16 4.91 41.01 -7.02
CA SER A 16 3.69 40.69 -6.28
C SER A 16 4.06 39.55 -5.33
N PRO A 17 3.82 39.67 -4.01
CA PRO A 17 3.98 38.54 -3.13
C PRO A 17 2.99 37.49 -3.60
N ALA A 18 3.49 36.36 -4.09
CA ALA A 18 2.72 35.13 -4.17
C ALA A 18 2.05 34.94 -2.80
N VAL A 19 0.79 34.52 -2.79
CA VAL A 19 0.01 34.33 -1.56
C VAL A 19 0.63 33.19 -0.77
N ALA A 20 1.68 33.52 -0.01
CA ALA A 20 2.20 32.68 1.06
C ALA A 20 1.00 32.28 1.92
N GLN A 21 0.91 30.99 2.28
CA GLN A 21 -0.09 30.52 3.23
C GLN A 21 -0.22 31.52 4.38
N ASP A 22 -1.46 31.87 4.75
CA ASP A 22 -1.70 32.79 5.87
C ASP A 22 -0.88 32.31 7.07
N ARG A 23 0.06 33.14 7.51
CA ARG A 23 1.01 32.79 8.58
C ARG A 23 0.29 32.43 9.88
N GLY A 24 -0.88 33.04 10.12
CA GLY A 24 -1.74 32.72 11.25
C GLY A 24 -2.32 31.30 11.17
N SER A 25 -2.64 30.82 9.98
CA SER A 25 -3.16 29.47 9.75
C SER A 25 -2.07 28.41 9.89
N VAL A 26 -0.85 28.67 9.39
CA VAL A 26 0.30 27.77 9.60
C VAL A 26 0.59 27.57 11.09
N ASN A 27 0.65 28.66 11.88
CA ASN A 27 0.93 28.56 13.31
C ASN A 27 -0.17 27.79 14.08
N ARG A 28 -1.44 27.96 13.71
CA ARG A 28 -2.55 27.21 14.33
C ARG A 28 -2.48 25.72 14.00
N ILE A 29 -2.13 25.34 12.77
CA ILE A 29 -1.93 23.94 12.38
C ILE A 29 -0.78 23.32 13.18
N ILE A 30 0.33 24.05 13.31
CA ILE A 30 1.49 23.58 14.08
C ILE A 30 1.08 23.37 15.53
N ASP A 31 0.49 24.36 16.18
CA ASP A 31 0.06 24.27 17.59
C ASP A 31 -0.89 23.09 17.83
N GLU A 32 -1.92 22.95 17.00
CA GLU A 32 -2.89 21.86 17.08
C GLU A 32 -2.24 20.48 16.90
N GLY A 33 -1.34 20.36 15.91
CA GLY A 33 -0.64 19.10 15.62
C GLY A 33 0.53 18.79 16.56
N THR A 34 1.02 19.75 17.34
CA THR A 34 2.05 19.50 18.36
C THR A 34 1.46 19.26 19.74
N ASN A 35 0.58 20.15 20.19
CA ASN A 35 0.11 20.23 21.57
C ASN A 35 -1.22 19.52 21.80
N HIS A 36 -1.99 19.28 20.73
CA HIS A 36 -3.33 18.70 20.81
C HIS A 36 -3.50 17.47 19.91
N SER A 37 -2.39 16.85 19.49
CA SER A 37 -2.44 15.78 18.52
C SER A 37 -3.09 14.51 19.03
N GLN A 38 -3.92 13.89 18.18
CA GLN A 38 -4.57 12.60 18.44
C GLN A 38 -4.04 11.46 17.57
N VAL A 39 -2.93 11.68 16.83
CA VAL A 39 -2.42 10.71 15.86
C VAL A 39 -2.07 9.36 16.49
N MET A 40 -1.44 9.37 17.66
CA MET A 40 -1.06 8.12 18.34
C MET A 40 -2.24 7.41 18.98
N VAL A 41 -3.25 8.16 19.45
CA VAL A 41 -4.51 7.56 19.95
C VAL A 41 -5.26 6.89 18.80
N THR A 42 -5.27 7.52 17.63
CA THR A 42 -5.87 6.96 16.42
C THR A 42 -5.15 5.70 15.97
N ALA A 43 -3.81 5.75 15.89
CA ALA A 43 -3.00 4.59 15.52
C ALA A 43 -3.18 3.43 16.51
N GLN A 44 -3.15 3.72 17.81
CA GLN A 44 -3.33 2.72 18.87
C GLN A 44 -4.69 2.03 18.78
N HIS A 45 -5.74 2.77 18.44
CA HIS A 45 -7.07 2.18 18.28
C HIS A 45 -7.13 1.26 17.05
N LEU A 46 -6.57 1.70 15.92
CA LEU A 46 -6.51 0.88 14.72
C LEU A 46 -5.70 -0.40 14.93
N THR A 47 -4.62 -0.34 15.72
CA THR A 47 -3.74 -1.48 15.99
C THR A 47 -4.23 -2.32 17.16
N ASP A 48 -4.16 -1.84 18.40
CA ASP A 48 -4.30 -2.71 19.57
C ASP A 48 -5.76 -3.06 19.86
N VAL A 49 -6.70 -2.18 19.49
CA VAL A 49 -8.13 -2.38 19.75
C VAL A 49 -8.80 -3.14 18.61
N ILE A 50 -8.51 -2.78 17.36
CA ILE A 50 -9.10 -3.44 16.20
C ILE A 50 -8.28 -4.64 15.75
N GLY A 51 -6.95 -4.55 15.75
CA GLY A 51 -6.03 -5.57 15.27
C GLY A 51 -5.74 -5.47 13.77
N PRO A 52 -5.26 -6.57 13.16
CA PRO A 52 -5.14 -6.68 11.71
C PRO A 52 -6.47 -6.44 10.99
N ARG A 53 -6.43 -5.71 9.88
CA ARG A 53 -7.61 -5.25 9.13
C ARG A 53 -7.63 -5.82 7.72
N MET A 54 -7.47 -7.14 7.58
CA MET A 54 -7.56 -7.83 6.28
C MET A 54 -8.79 -7.38 5.50
N THR A 55 -8.61 -7.07 4.22
CA THR A 55 -9.71 -6.60 3.37
C THR A 55 -10.92 -7.52 3.45
N ASN A 56 -12.08 -6.89 3.62
CA ASN A 56 -13.37 -7.56 3.77
C ASN A 56 -13.52 -8.47 5.01
N SER A 57 -12.59 -8.40 5.98
CA SER A 57 -12.71 -9.13 7.26
C SER A 57 -13.64 -8.42 8.26
N PRO A 58 -14.11 -9.11 9.32
CA PRO A 58 -14.86 -8.47 10.40
C PRO A 58 -14.10 -7.32 11.08
N ALA A 59 -12.77 -7.41 11.18
CA ALA A 59 -11.94 -6.35 11.74
C ALA A 59 -11.88 -5.12 10.82
N MET A 60 -11.80 -5.33 9.50
CA MET A 60 -11.89 -4.24 8.53
C MET A 60 -13.25 -3.53 8.63
N ARG A 61 -14.36 -4.25 8.81
CA ARG A 61 -15.68 -3.62 9.04
C ARG A 61 -15.72 -2.74 10.28
N ARG A 62 -15.10 -3.18 11.38
CA ARG A 62 -14.96 -2.33 12.59
C ARG A 62 -14.12 -1.09 12.31
N ALA A 63 -13.03 -1.20 11.56
CA ALA A 63 -12.19 -0.07 11.19
C ALA A 63 -12.91 0.94 10.31
N GLU A 64 -13.61 0.47 9.27
CA GLU A 64 -14.45 1.29 8.40
C GLU A 64 -15.49 2.10 9.20
N ASP A 65 -16.22 1.43 10.11
CA ASP A 65 -17.27 2.07 10.90
C ASP A 65 -16.70 3.06 11.92
N TRP A 66 -15.61 2.68 12.58
CA TRP A 66 -14.96 3.51 13.59
C TRP A 66 -14.33 4.77 12.97
N THR A 67 -13.59 4.63 11.87
CA THR A 67 -12.97 5.78 11.18
C THR A 67 -14.02 6.74 10.60
N ALA A 68 -15.09 6.22 9.99
CA ALA A 68 -16.23 7.03 9.56
C ALA A 68 -16.93 7.72 10.76
N GLY A 69 -17.05 7.03 11.90
CA GLY A 69 -17.53 7.61 13.15
C GLY A 69 -16.67 8.80 13.60
N LYS A 70 -15.34 8.64 13.60
CA LYS A 70 -14.39 9.69 13.98
C LYS A 70 -14.42 10.90 13.07
N PHE A 71 -14.50 10.70 11.75
CA PHE A 71 -14.68 11.82 10.83
C PHE A 71 -15.96 12.62 11.12
N ARG A 72 -17.07 11.95 11.44
CA ARG A 72 -18.33 12.64 11.82
C ARG A 72 -18.20 13.37 13.16
N GLU A 73 -17.55 12.75 14.15
CA GLU A 73 -17.27 13.35 15.47
C GLU A 73 -16.46 14.64 15.34
N TRP A 74 -15.44 14.65 14.46
CA TRP A 74 -14.62 15.83 14.17
C TRP A 74 -15.30 16.84 13.22
N GLY A 75 -16.56 16.59 12.83
CA GLY A 75 -17.39 17.53 12.10
C GLY A 75 -17.20 17.53 10.58
N LEU A 76 -16.42 16.59 10.01
CA LEU A 76 -16.33 16.42 8.57
C LEU A 76 -17.68 16.12 7.95
N LYS A 77 -17.83 16.47 6.67
CA LYS A 77 -19.05 16.32 5.88
C LYS A 77 -18.88 15.22 4.85
N ASN A 78 -20.00 14.83 4.25
CA ASN A 78 -20.07 13.80 3.22
C ASN A 78 -19.34 12.49 3.63
N VAL A 79 -19.49 12.08 4.90
CA VAL A 79 -18.81 10.89 5.42
C VAL A 79 -19.58 9.63 5.05
N HIS A 80 -19.04 8.83 4.14
CA HIS A 80 -19.72 7.65 3.59
C HIS A 80 -18.74 6.55 3.17
N LYS A 81 -19.29 5.34 2.99
CA LYS A 81 -18.61 4.20 2.40
C LYS A 81 -18.83 4.19 0.88
N GLU A 82 -17.79 3.92 0.12
CA GLU A 82 -17.89 3.65 -1.33
C GLU A 82 -17.48 2.22 -1.62
N GLY A 83 -18.45 1.40 -2.03
CA GLY A 83 -18.26 -0.03 -2.26
C GLY A 83 -17.75 -0.38 -3.64
N PHE A 84 -16.93 -1.42 -3.71
CA PHE A 84 -16.50 -2.07 -4.95
C PHE A 84 -16.40 -3.60 -4.74
N GLU A 85 -16.63 -4.36 -5.80
CA GLU A 85 -16.53 -5.82 -5.73
C GLU A 85 -15.09 -6.25 -5.45
N PHE A 86 -14.89 -7.08 -4.43
CA PHE A 86 -13.59 -7.59 -4.01
C PHE A 86 -13.54 -9.11 -4.12
N GLY A 87 -14.37 -9.80 -3.33
CA GLY A 87 -14.24 -11.22 -3.06
C GLY A 87 -14.63 -11.53 -1.63
N ARG A 88 -14.24 -12.70 -1.12
CA ARG A 88 -14.67 -13.14 0.21
C ARG A 88 -13.78 -12.61 1.33
N GLY A 89 -14.39 -12.31 2.47
CA GLY A 89 -13.68 -12.05 3.71
C GLY A 89 -13.00 -13.30 4.24
N TRP A 90 -11.94 -13.10 5.03
CA TRP A 90 -11.19 -14.18 5.66
C TRP A 90 -10.60 -13.72 7.00
N SER A 91 -10.54 -14.62 7.98
CA SER A 91 -9.96 -14.36 9.30
C SER A 91 -9.42 -15.63 9.97
N ILE A 92 -8.48 -15.46 10.90
CA ILE A 92 -7.88 -16.54 11.70
C ILE A 92 -8.52 -16.52 13.09
N GLU A 93 -9.09 -17.66 13.51
CA GLU A 93 -9.58 -17.85 14.89
C GLU A 93 -8.48 -18.45 15.77
N ARG A 94 -7.79 -19.45 15.25
CA ARG A 94 -6.69 -20.13 15.94
C ARG A 94 -5.79 -20.84 14.96
N ALA A 95 -4.48 -20.77 15.20
CA ALA A 95 -3.52 -21.58 14.47
C ALA A 95 -2.40 -22.07 15.38
N SER A 96 -1.88 -23.27 15.12
CA SER A 96 -0.68 -23.78 15.76
C SER A 96 -0.01 -24.84 14.91
N VAL A 97 1.33 -24.83 14.89
CA VAL A 97 2.12 -25.89 14.27
C VAL A 97 3.16 -26.38 15.26
N ARG A 98 3.29 -27.71 15.39
CA ARG A 98 4.34 -28.32 16.21
C ARG A 98 4.99 -29.49 15.50
N MET A 99 6.29 -29.67 15.72
CA MET A 99 6.97 -30.91 15.41
C MET A 99 6.63 -31.95 16.49
N VAL A 100 6.23 -33.14 16.05
CA VAL A 100 5.92 -34.29 16.90
C VAL A 100 7.13 -35.21 17.00
N THR A 101 7.72 -35.55 15.85
CA THR A 101 8.95 -36.36 15.77
C THR A 101 10.03 -35.62 14.98
N PRO A 102 11.32 -35.76 15.32
CA PRO A 102 11.88 -36.69 16.32
C PRO A 102 11.78 -36.21 17.77
N ARG A 103 11.34 -34.96 18.00
CA ARG A 103 11.06 -34.43 19.35
C ARG A 103 9.94 -33.39 19.30
N PRO A 104 9.22 -33.18 20.40
CA PRO A 104 8.29 -32.07 20.54
C PRO A 104 9.00 -30.71 20.39
N LEU A 105 8.41 -29.83 19.58
CA LEU A 105 8.86 -28.45 19.41
C LEU A 105 7.72 -27.61 18.80
N ALA A 106 7.36 -26.49 19.43
CA ALA A 106 6.50 -25.49 18.81
C ALA A 106 7.25 -24.80 17.66
N LEU A 107 6.59 -24.65 16.51
CA LEU A 107 7.14 -23.96 15.34
C LEU A 107 6.44 -22.62 15.18
N THR A 108 7.18 -21.60 14.73
CA THR A 108 6.63 -20.28 14.42
C THR A 108 5.95 -20.35 13.05
N ALA A 109 4.63 -20.17 13.04
CA ALA A 109 3.79 -20.42 11.87
C ALA A 109 2.55 -19.52 11.81
N ILE A 110 2.02 -19.28 10.61
CA ILE A 110 0.72 -18.63 10.39
C ILE A 110 0.00 -19.28 9.20
N PRO A 111 -1.35 -19.37 9.19
CA PRO A 111 -2.09 -19.75 8.00
C PRO A 111 -1.85 -18.77 6.84
N ILE A 112 -1.78 -19.30 5.62
CA ILE A 112 -1.72 -18.50 4.40
C ILE A 112 -3.13 -17.99 4.10
N ALA A 113 -3.27 -16.68 3.84
CA ALA A 113 -4.56 -16.04 3.63
C ALA A 113 -5.39 -16.74 2.54
N TRP A 114 -6.69 -16.85 2.80
CA TRP A 114 -7.71 -17.55 1.99
C TRP A 114 -7.54 -19.06 1.80
N THR A 115 -6.51 -19.70 2.34
CA THR A 115 -6.48 -21.17 2.42
C THR A 115 -7.56 -21.70 3.37
N PRO A 116 -8.06 -22.94 3.17
CA PRO A 116 -9.12 -23.48 4.01
C PRO A 116 -8.58 -23.93 5.36
N ALA A 117 -9.49 -24.04 6.33
CA ALA A 117 -9.20 -24.63 7.63
C ALA A 117 -8.77 -26.10 7.50
N THR A 118 -7.97 -26.57 8.45
CA THR A 118 -7.79 -28.01 8.65
C THR A 118 -9.04 -28.59 9.33
N ASN A 119 -9.39 -29.85 9.03
CA ASN A 119 -10.48 -30.54 9.73
C ASN A 119 -10.02 -31.03 11.10
N GLY A 120 -9.83 -30.11 12.04
CA GLY A 120 -9.11 -30.35 13.29
C GLY A 120 -7.59 -30.39 13.08
N ALA A 121 -6.86 -30.88 14.08
CA ALA A 121 -5.40 -31.02 13.97
C ALA A 121 -5.04 -32.18 13.03
N VAL A 122 -4.19 -31.92 12.04
CA VAL A 122 -3.68 -32.92 11.09
C VAL A 122 -2.23 -33.22 11.42
N THR A 123 -1.92 -34.50 11.67
CA THR A 123 -0.55 -34.97 11.96
C THR A 123 -0.07 -35.86 10.83
N ALA A 124 1.03 -35.46 10.16
CA ALA A 124 1.58 -36.22 9.05
C ALA A 124 3.09 -35.99 8.87
N PRO A 125 3.80 -36.94 8.26
CA PRO A 125 5.21 -36.76 7.92
C PRO A 125 5.36 -35.67 6.84
N VAL A 126 6.40 -34.86 6.98
CA VAL A 126 6.75 -33.83 5.99
C VAL A 126 7.43 -34.45 4.77
N ILE A 127 7.22 -33.86 3.61
CA ILE A 127 8.01 -34.12 2.41
C ILE A 127 8.53 -32.80 1.85
N VAL A 128 9.84 -32.72 1.59
CA VAL A 128 10.47 -31.54 0.98
C VAL A 128 10.34 -31.68 -0.53
N ALA A 129 9.39 -30.94 -1.11
CA ALA A 129 9.05 -31.00 -2.52
C ALA A 129 9.02 -29.59 -3.15
N PRO A 130 10.20 -28.96 -3.36
CA PRO A 130 10.27 -27.64 -3.95
C PRO A 130 9.68 -27.61 -5.35
N MET A 131 8.79 -26.67 -5.62
CA MET A 131 8.14 -26.49 -6.92
C MET A 131 8.07 -25.00 -7.23
N LYS A 132 8.73 -24.57 -8.30
CA LYS A 132 8.74 -23.18 -8.78
C LYS A 132 8.06 -23.03 -10.14
N ARG A 133 7.99 -24.11 -10.92
CA ARG A 133 7.38 -24.16 -12.25
C ARG A 133 6.54 -25.41 -12.39
N GLU A 134 5.59 -25.40 -13.32
CA GLU A 134 4.67 -26.53 -13.55
C GLU A 134 5.40 -27.83 -13.90
N ARG A 135 6.52 -27.75 -14.64
CA ARG A 135 7.36 -28.92 -14.95
C ARG A 135 7.92 -29.63 -13.73
N ASP A 136 8.03 -28.93 -12.59
CA ASP A 136 8.53 -29.52 -11.35
C ASP A 136 7.54 -30.55 -10.77
N PHE A 137 6.26 -30.50 -11.17
CA PHE A 137 5.21 -31.40 -10.66
C PHE A 137 5.48 -32.87 -11.01
N ASP A 138 6.08 -33.14 -12.18
CA ASP A 138 6.37 -34.50 -12.62
C ASP A 138 7.36 -35.23 -11.69
N GLN A 139 8.26 -34.49 -11.03
CA GLN A 139 9.17 -35.06 -10.04
C GLN A 139 8.42 -35.59 -8.81
N TRP A 140 7.24 -35.04 -8.50
CA TRP A 140 6.51 -35.26 -7.24
C TRP A 140 5.24 -36.09 -7.40
N ARG A 141 4.84 -36.40 -8.63
CA ARG A 141 3.65 -37.19 -8.95
C ARG A 141 3.68 -38.57 -8.27
N GLY A 142 2.55 -38.94 -7.66
CA GLY A 142 2.35 -40.15 -6.87
C GLY A 142 3.02 -40.16 -5.50
N LYS A 143 3.63 -39.07 -5.02
CA LYS A 143 4.46 -39.06 -3.79
C LYS A 143 3.87 -38.26 -2.62
N LEU A 144 2.83 -37.45 -2.83
CA LEU A 144 2.37 -36.47 -1.83
C LEU A 144 1.19 -36.95 -0.97
N ASN A 145 0.59 -38.09 -1.30
CA ASN A 145 -0.59 -38.61 -0.61
C ASN A 145 -0.34 -38.79 0.90
N GLY A 146 -1.18 -38.16 1.72
CA GLY A 146 -1.07 -38.21 3.19
C GLY A 146 0.12 -37.44 3.77
N LYS A 147 0.78 -36.57 2.99
CA LYS A 147 1.96 -35.79 3.43
C LYS A 147 1.62 -34.33 3.68
N ILE A 148 2.43 -33.72 4.54
CA ILE A 148 2.51 -32.26 4.64
C ILE A 148 3.65 -31.80 3.73
N VAL A 149 3.32 -31.06 2.67
CA VAL A 149 4.24 -30.80 1.56
C VAL A 149 4.94 -29.46 1.74
N MET A 150 6.26 -29.48 1.87
CA MET A 150 7.10 -28.27 1.95
C MET A 150 7.49 -27.83 0.55
N VAL A 151 6.85 -26.78 0.03
CA VAL A 151 6.86 -26.43 -1.42
C VAL A 151 7.92 -25.41 -1.83
N THR A 152 8.58 -24.76 -0.88
CA THR A 152 9.66 -23.80 -1.12
C THR A 152 11.02 -24.49 -1.14
N LEU A 153 11.90 -24.10 -2.06
CA LEU A 153 13.31 -24.54 -2.02
C LEU A 153 13.97 -23.97 -0.75
N PRO A 154 14.46 -24.81 0.20
CA PRO A 154 15.08 -24.29 1.40
C PRO A 154 16.38 -23.56 1.06
N GLY A 155 16.41 -22.25 1.33
CA GLY A 155 17.61 -21.43 1.19
C GLY A 155 18.64 -21.68 2.30
N THR A 156 19.75 -20.93 2.26
CA THR A 156 20.79 -20.94 3.32
C THR A 156 20.55 -19.91 4.41
N GLY A 157 19.67 -18.93 4.18
CA GLY A 157 19.46 -17.76 5.03
C GLY A 157 20.14 -16.51 4.48
N ASP A 158 19.76 -15.36 5.01
CA ASP A 158 20.24 -14.05 4.57
C ASP A 158 21.35 -13.53 5.49
N GLU A 159 22.38 -12.90 4.89
CA GLU A 159 23.42 -12.15 5.59
C GLU A 159 23.26 -10.65 5.27
N PRO A 160 22.39 -9.92 5.98
CA PRO A 160 22.11 -8.52 5.65
C PRO A 160 23.33 -7.63 5.90
N GLY A 161 23.79 -6.93 4.85
CA GLY A 161 24.94 -6.03 4.91
C GLY A 161 24.63 -4.60 5.36
N ASN A 162 23.35 -4.24 5.52
CA ASN A 162 22.91 -2.89 5.88
C ASN A 162 22.19 -2.87 7.25
N PRO A 163 22.28 -1.76 8.00
CA PRO A 163 21.54 -1.61 9.24
C PRO A 163 20.01 -1.64 8.97
N PRO A 164 19.22 -2.38 9.77
CA PRO A 164 17.77 -2.46 9.59
C PRO A 164 17.07 -1.10 9.73
N PHE A 165 17.47 -0.30 10.70
CA PHE A 165 16.88 1.02 10.97
C PHE A 165 17.69 2.12 10.28
N ARG A 166 17.02 2.99 9.51
CA ARG A 166 17.66 4.09 8.79
C ARG A 166 16.77 5.35 8.71
N ARG A 167 17.41 6.52 8.76
CA ARG A 167 16.81 7.81 8.37
C ARG A 167 17.53 8.35 7.13
N LEU A 168 16.84 9.16 6.34
CA LEU A 168 17.43 9.74 5.13
C LEU A 168 18.37 10.90 5.50
N SER A 169 19.61 10.84 5.03
CA SER A 169 20.52 11.98 5.09
C SER A 169 20.17 13.02 4.00
N GLY A 170 20.78 14.21 4.07
CA GLY A 170 20.67 15.20 2.97
C GLY A 170 21.23 14.66 1.65
N GLU A 171 22.30 13.86 1.72
CA GLU A 171 22.88 13.18 0.55
C GLU A 171 21.90 12.17 -0.06
N ASP A 172 21.21 11.40 0.79
CA ASP A 172 20.22 10.43 0.32
C ASP A 172 19.05 11.12 -0.38
N LEU A 173 18.57 12.23 0.18
CA LEU A 173 17.52 13.04 -0.44
C LEU A 173 17.96 13.63 -1.78
N GLY A 174 19.21 14.08 -1.88
CA GLY A 174 19.78 14.59 -3.13
C GLY A 174 19.80 13.54 -4.25
N LYS A 175 20.03 12.27 -3.92
CA LYS A 175 20.01 11.15 -4.89
C LYS A 175 18.61 10.83 -5.42
N LEU A 176 17.56 11.33 -4.79
CA LEU A 176 16.19 11.13 -5.26
C LEU A 176 15.82 12.08 -6.41
N ASP A 177 16.48 13.23 -6.54
CA ASP A 177 16.10 14.27 -7.51
C ASP A 177 16.63 13.97 -8.92
N VAL A 178 16.09 12.91 -9.52
CA VAL A 178 16.44 12.43 -10.86
C VAL A 178 15.18 12.21 -11.69
N PHE A 179 15.22 12.60 -12.96
CA PHE A 179 14.17 12.25 -13.91
C PHE A 179 14.36 10.79 -14.35
N VAL A 180 13.33 9.96 -14.18
CA VAL A 180 13.38 8.54 -14.56
C VAL A 180 12.68 8.36 -15.90
N GLN A 181 13.40 7.90 -16.91
CA GLN A 181 12.81 7.63 -18.23
C GLN A 181 11.74 6.53 -18.13
N PRO A 182 10.49 6.78 -18.58
CA PRO A 182 9.46 5.76 -18.61
C PRO A 182 9.84 4.59 -19.52
N THR A 183 9.53 3.37 -19.10
CA THR A 183 9.65 2.17 -19.92
C THR A 183 8.27 1.53 -20.10
N ASN A 184 8.03 0.97 -21.28
CA ASN A 184 6.83 0.22 -21.61
C ASN A 184 7.24 -1.11 -22.23
N ASP A 185 6.99 -2.18 -21.46
CA ASP A 185 7.10 -3.56 -21.89
C ASP A 185 5.75 -4.24 -21.61
N PRO A 186 4.92 -4.46 -22.64
CA PRO A 186 3.62 -5.12 -22.49
C PRO A 186 3.72 -6.52 -21.86
N GLU A 187 4.82 -7.24 -22.07
CA GLU A 187 4.98 -8.62 -21.60
C GLU A 187 5.23 -8.70 -20.08
N THR A 188 5.60 -7.59 -19.43
CA THR A 188 5.75 -7.54 -17.96
C THR A 188 4.46 -7.90 -17.25
N ALA A 189 3.30 -7.44 -17.74
CA ALA A 189 2.01 -7.79 -17.17
C ALA A 189 1.72 -9.30 -17.32
N ASP A 190 2.00 -9.85 -18.50
CA ASP A 190 1.81 -11.26 -18.80
C ASP A 190 2.65 -12.17 -17.90
N ARG A 191 3.93 -11.84 -17.68
CA ARG A 191 4.80 -12.58 -16.74
C ARG A 191 4.25 -12.58 -15.31
N ARG A 192 3.66 -11.47 -14.85
CA ARG A 192 3.01 -11.42 -13.52
C ARG A 192 1.74 -12.27 -13.47
N LEU A 193 0.95 -12.30 -14.55
CA LEU A 193 -0.23 -13.16 -14.66
C LEU A 193 0.13 -14.66 -14.69
N LYS A 194 1.21 -15.05 -15.40
CA LYS A 194 1.71 -16.44 -15.40
C LYS A 194 2.00 -16.94 -13.98
N ARG A 195 2.58 -16.08 -13.11
CA ARG A 195 2.86 -16.42 -11.70
C ARG A 195 1.59 -16.66 -10.89
N LEU A 196 0.55 -15.86 -11.12
CA LEU A 196 -0.77 -16.06 -10.49
C LEU A 196 -1.39 -17.39 -10.92
N ASP A 197 -1.30 -17.71 -12.21
CA ASP A 197 -1.81 -18.95 -12.76
C ASP A 197 -1.05 -20.18 -12.21
N PHE A 198 0.26 -20.04 -11.92
CA PHE A 198 1.04 -21.09 -11.25
C PHE A 198 0.52 -21.40 -9.84
N ALA A 199 0.16 -20.40 -9.03
CA ALA A 199 -0.36 -20.64 -7.69
C ALA A 199 -1.65 -21.48 -7.71
N LYS A 200 -2.56 -21.20 -8.66
CA LYS A 200 -3.78 -22.00 -8.88
C LYS A 200 -3.45 -23.44 -9.31
N LYS A 201 -2.48 -23.61 -10.21
CA LYS A 201 -2.03 -24.94 -10.67
C LYS A 201 -1.37 -25.75 -9.56
N LEU A 202 -0.57 -25.11 -8.71
CA LEU A 202 0.08 -25.76 -7.57
C LEU A 202 -0.96 -26.27 -6.56
N ASP A 203 -1.94 -25.46 -6.19
CA ASP A 203 -3.03 -25.90 -5.28
C ASP A 203 -3.81 -27.09 -5.87
N ALA A 204 -4.17 -27.02 -7.16
CA ALA A 204 -4.85 -28.12 -7.85
C ALA A 204 -4.03 -29.41 -7.88
N PHE A 205 -2.72 -29.31 -8.13
CA PHE A 205 -1.79 -30.45 -8.11
C PHE A 205 -1.68 -31.06 -6.72
N LEU A 206 -1.45 -30.25 -5.68
CA LEU A 206 -1.37 -30.70 -4.30
C LEU A 206 -2.63 -31.44 -3.86
N LYS A 207 -3.81 -30.91 -4.22
CA LYS A 207 -5.10 -31.55 -3.95
C LYS A 207 -5.23 -32.89 -4.67
N ALA A 208 -4.94 -32.93 -5.96
CA ALA A 208 -5.04 -34.15 -6.77
C ALA A 208 -4.11 -35.27 -6.26
N GLU A 209 -2.95 -34.90 -5.74
CA GLU A 209 -1.97 -35.81 -5.17
C GLU A 209 -2.30 -36.28 -3.74
N GLY A 210 -3.36 -35.75 -3.11
CA GLY A 210 -3.78 -36.13 -1.77
C GLY A 210 -2.91 -35.55 -0.65
N ALA A 211 -2.26 -34.41 -0.89
CA ALA A 211 -1.58 -33.67 0.17
C ALA A 211 -2.59 -33.23 1.25
N VAL A 212 -2.26 -33.42 2.53
CA VAL A 212 -3.17 -33.08 3.64
C VAL A 212 -3.02 -31.62 4.10
N ALA A 213 -1.86 -31.03 3.83
CA ALA A 213 -1.57 -29.60 3.95
C ALA A 213 -0.28 -29.28 3.18
N TYR A 214 -0.01 -28.01 2.94
CA TYR A 214 1.29 -27.56 2.44
C TYR A 214 1.89 -26.45 3.30
N VAL A 215 3.21 -26.30 3.16
CA VAL A 215 4.01 -25.36 3.94
C VAL A 215 4.90 -24.54 3.01
N THR A 216 4.87 -23.22 3.17
CA THR A 216 5.84 -22.31 2.54
C THR A 216 6.90 -21.86 3.55
N GLN A 217 8.07 -21.48 3.04
CA GLN A 217 9.09 -20.80 3.83
C GLN A 217 8.81 -19.30 3.80
N SER A 218 8.88 -18.64 4.96
CA SER A 218 8.94 -17.19 5.03
C SER A 218 10.12 -16.64 4.24
N TYR A 219 9.88 -15.56 3.49
CA TYR A 219 10.87 -14.93 2.64
C TYR A 219 11.82 -13.99 3.40
N ARG A 220 11.65 -13.85 4.73
CA ARG A 220 12.59 -13.13 5.61
C ARG A 220 13.01 -13.99 6.79
N ASP A 221 14.28 -13.83 7.16
CA ASP A 221 14.84 -14.39 8.39
C ASP A 221 14.44 -13.57 9.63
N GLY A 222 14.70 -14.10 10.83
CA GLY A 222 14.39 -13.48 12.11
C GLY A 222 13.05 -13.89 12.70
N LYS A 223 12.55 -15.09 12.37
CA LYS A 223 11.22 -15.58 12.80
C LYS A 223 10.03 -14.73 12.33
N LEU A 224 10.22 -13.91 11.30
CA LEU A 224 9.19 -13.06 10.73
C LEU A 224 8.23 -13.89 9.87
N LEU A 225 6.93 -13.73 10.10
CA LEU A 225 5.85 -14.33 9.31
C LEU A 225 5.09 -13.24 8.57
N HIS A 226 4.40 -13.58 7.49
CA HIS A 226 3.66 -12.64 6.63
C HIS A 226 2.22 -13.11 6.38
N GLY A 227 2.01 -14.42 6.18
CA GLY A 227 0.68 -15.01 5.99
C GLY A 227 -0.04 -14.56 4.71
N GLU A 228 0.68 -13.99 3.75
CA GLU A 228 0.11 -13.43 2.53
C GLU A 228 -0.50 -14.49 1.60
N GLY A 229 -1.57 -14.12 0.92
CA GLY A 229 -2.22 -14.93 -0.12
C GLY A 229 -3.01 -14.02 -1.05
N TYR A 230 -3.26 -14.44 -2.30
CA TYR A 230 -3.87 -13.54 -3.31
C TYR A 230 -5.04 -14.17 -4.07
N LEU A 231 -5.48 -15.34 -3.63
CA LEU A 231 -6.59 -16.08 -4.22
C LEU A 231 -7.84 -15.90 -3.34
N PHE A 232 -8.48 -14.73 -3.46
CA PHE A 232 -9.60 -14.28 -2.59
C PHE A 232 -10.97 -14.25 -3.29
N GLY A 233 -11.01 -14.56 -4.59
CA GLY A 233 -12.26 -14.63 -5.35
C GLY A 233 -13.19 -15.72 -4.83
N ARG A 234 -14.50 -15.46 -4.85
CA ARG A 234 -15.50 -16.46 -4.42
C ARG A 234 -15.45 -17.68 -5.35
N GLY A 235 -15.19 -18.86 -4.77
CA GLY A 235 -15.01 -20.09 -5.55
C GLY A 235 -13.64 -20.22 -6.25
N GLU A 236 -12.77 -19.22 -6.11
CA GLU A 236 -11.41 -19.20 -6.67
C GLU A 236 -10.32 -19.23 -5.57
N THR A 237 -10.68 -19.61 -4.36
CA THR A 237 -9.74 -19.74 -3.23
C THR A 237 -9.03 -21.10 -3.22
N PRO A 238 -7.84 -21.21 -2.58
CA PRO A 238 -7.13 -22.48 -2.45
C PRO A 238 -7.99 -23.56 -1.80
N GLN A 239 -7.70 -24.82 -2.11
CA GLN A 239 -8.45 -25.98 -1.65
C GLN A 239 -7.64 -26.86 -0.69
N VAL A 240 -6.33 -26.67 -0.62
CA VAL A 240 -5.46 -27.36 0.34
C VAL A 240 -5.09 -26.40 1.48
N PRO A 241 -5.21 -26.81 2.76
CA PRO A 241 -4.75 -25.98 3.87
C PRO A 241 -3.26 -25.62 3.73
N GLY A 242 -2.95 -24.33 3.83
CA GLY A 242 -1.59 -23.81 3.67
C GLY A 242 -1.15 -23.04 4.91
N VAL A 243 0.11 -23.26 5.33
CA VAL A 243 0.74 -22.51 6.41
C VAL A 243 2.11 -22.00 5.99
N GLU A 244 2.47 -20.79 6.39
CA GLU A 244 3.83 -20.28 6.28
C GLU A 244 4.58 -20.63 7.58
N LEU A 245 5.80 -21.15 7.45
CA LEU A 245 6.72 -21.29 8.58
C LEU A 245 7.80 -20.23 8.52
N ALA A 246 8.21 -19.76 9.70
CA ALA A 246 9.42 -18.98 9.85
C ALA A 246 10.61 -19.68 9.17
N ALA A 247 11.46 -18.90 8.50
CA ALA A 247 12.52 -19.42 7.66
C ALA A 247 13.44 -20.43 8.38
N GLU A 248 13.75 -20.20 9.66
CA GLU A 248 14.62 -21.07 10.46
C GLU A 248 13.96 -22.40 10.82
N ASP A 249 12.64 -22.41 11.06
CA ASP A 249 11.90 -23.64 11.36
C ASP A 249 11.69 -24.48 10.10
N TYR A 250 11.36 -23.83 8.98
CA TYR A 250 11.30 -24.49 7.68
C TYR A 250 12.63 -25.16 7.33
N ARG A 251 13.75 -24.42 7.40
CA ARG A 251 15.09 -24.95 7.11
C ARG A 251 15.47 -26.07 8.09
N ARG A 252 15.02 -26.01 9.35
CA ARG A 252 15.23 -27.09 10.33
C ARG A 252 14.51 -28.37 9.92
N LEU A 253 13.23 -28.30 9.56
CA LEU A 253 12.47 -29.46 9.09
C LEU A 253 13.11 -30.05 7.82
N ALA A 254 13.53 -29.19 6.89
CA ALA A 254 14.19 -29.63 5.67
C ALA A 254 15.51 -30.37 5.94
N ARG A 255 16.34 -29.86 6.87
CA ARG A 255 17.58 -30.55 7.29
C ARG A 255 17.29 -31.91 7.91
N LEU A 256 16.32 -32.00 8.82
CA LEU A 256 15.94 -33.26 9.46
C LEU A 256 15.41 -34.28 8.44
N ALA A 257 14.58 -33.84 7.49
CA ALA A 257 14.07 -34.70 6.42
C ALA A 257 15.19 -35.23 5.49
N LYS A 258 16.28 -34.47 5.34
CA LYS A 258 17.45 -34.87 4.54
C LYS A 258 18.42 -35.77 5.31
N SER A 259 18.53 -35.62 6.63
CA SER A 259 19.54 -36.32 7.45
C SER A 259 19.04 -37.58 8.17
N GLY A 260 17.76 -37.94 8.06
CA GLY A 260 17.18 -39.08 8.79
C GLY A 260 15.73 -39.35 8.42
N THR A 261 14.95 -39.92 9.35
CA THR A 261 13.51 -40.11 9.16
C THR A 261 12.81 -38.76 9.03
N ALA A 262 11.91 -38.66 8.04
CA ALA A 262 11.10 -37.48 7.81
C ALA A 262 10.39 -37.04 9.11
N PRO A 263 10.57 -35.79 9.56
CA PRO A 263 9.83 -35.24 10.69
C PRO A 263 8.33 -35.39 10.50
N THR A 264 7.62 -35.68 11.59
CA THR A 264 6.16 -35.56 11.62
C THR A 264 5.82 -34.23 12.28
N ILE A 265 4.94 -33.45 11.65
CA ILE A 265 4.40 -32.23 12.24
C ILE A 265 2.89 -32.35 12.38
N GLU A 266 2.35 -31.64 13.37
CA GLU A 266 0.93 -31.42 13.55
C GLU A 266 0.60 -29.97 13.19
N VAL A 267 -0.39 -29.80 12.31
CA VAL A 267 -0.89 -28.50 11.85
C VAL A 267 -2.35 -28.37 12.26
N LEU A 268 -2.66 -27.27 12.93
CA LEU A 268 -4.02 -26.83 13.21
C LEU A 268 -4.19 -25.43 12.62
N SER A 269 -5.16 -25.27 11.71
CA SER A 269 -5.57 -23.99 11.14
C SER A 269 -7.10 -23.90 11.26
N ASP A 270 -7.59 -23.04 12.14
CA ASP A 270 -9.01 -22.71 12.31
C ASP A 270 -9.22 -21.28 11.77
N VAL A 271 -9.77 -21.21 10.58
CA VAL A 271 -9.98 -19.96 9.83
C VAL A 271 -11.45 -19.88 9.40
N ARG A 272 -11.94 -18.66 9.18
CA ARG A 272 -13.31 -18.39 8.77
C ARG A 272 -13.32 -17.63 7.46
N TYR A 273 -14.17 -18.08 6.55
CA TYR A 273 -14.58 -17.29 5.40
C TYR A 273 -15.82 -16.50 5.74
N ASP A 274 -15.91 -15.29 5.20
CA ASP A 274 -17.10 -14.45 5.26
C ASP A 274 -17.55 -14.14 3.83
N ASP A 275 -18.67 -14.74 3.43
CA ASP A 275 -19.31 -14.52 2.13
C ASP A 275 -20.59 -13.66 2.25
N THR A 276 -20.84 -13.05 3.42
CA THR A 276 -22.08 -12.28 3.67
C THR A 276 -22.16 -10.99 2.86
N ASP A 277 -21.00 -10.42 2.55
CA ASP A 277 -20.84 -9.26 1.69
C ASP A 277 -19.52 -9.40 0.94
N ILE A 278 -19.56 -9.36 -0.39
CA ILE A 278 -18.39 -9.53 -1.26
C ILE A 278 -17.77 -8.20 -1.70
N ASN A 279 -18.34 -7.08 -1.24
CA ASN A 279 -17.79 -5.76 -1.52
C ASN A 279 -16.77 -5.35 -0.45
N ALA A 280 -15.70 -4.68 -0.86
CA ALA A 280 -14.87 -3.89 0.04
C ALA A 280 -15.28 -2.43 -0.04
N TYR A 281 -14.93 -1.63 0.97
CA TYR A 281 -15.38 -0.23 1.08
C TYR A 281 -14.24 0.74 1.34
N ASN A 282 -14.15 1.76 0.50
CA ASN A 282 -13.37 2.95 0.80
C ASN A 282 -14.17 3.86 1.75
N ILE A 283 -13.49 4.56 2.67
CA ILE A 283 -14.11 5.59 3.51
C ILE A 283 -13.76 6.97 2.96
N ILE A 284 -14.78 7.74 2.62
CA ILE A 284 -14.62 9.11 2.10
C ILE A 284 -15.18 10.10 3.11
N ALA A 285 -14.45 11.20 3.34
CA ALA A 285 -14.88 12.33 4.16
C ALA A 285 -14.36 13.66 3.60
N GLU A 286 -15.04 14.76 3.90
CA GLU A 286 -14.73 16.07 3.30
C GLU A 286 -14.75 17.23 4.30
N ILE A 287 -13.86 18.19 4.09
CA ILE A 287 -13.99 19.56 4.59
C ILE A 287 -14.46 20.42 3.40
N PRO A 288 -15.72 20.92 3.41
CA PRO A 288 -16.26 21.68 2.28
C PRO A 288 -15.47 22.95 2.00
N GLY A 289 -15.23 23.21 0.71
CA GLY A 289 -14.67 24.47 0.24
C GLY A 289 -15.69 25.61 0.23
N THR A 290 -15.21 26.84 0.14
CA THR A 290 -16.07 28.03 0.00
C THR A 290 -16.52 28.29 -1.43
N ASP A 291 -15.80 27.77 -2.43
CA ASP A 291 -16.12 27.94 -3.86
C ASP A 291 -16.50 26.58 -4.48
N PRO A 292 -17.79 26.35 -4.80
CA PRO A 292 -18.25 25.08 -5.36
C PRO A 292 -17.72 24.79 -6.78
N LYS A 293 -17.12 25.79 -7.46
CA LYS A 293 -16.53 25.64 -8.79
C LYS A 293 -15.02 25.43 -8.75
N ALA A 294 -14.40 25.47 -7.57
CA ALA A 294 -12.94 25.36 -7.44
C ALA A 294 -12.44 23.91 -7.53
N GLY A 295 -13.33 22.92 -7.47
CA GLY A 295 -13.00 21.50 -7.38
C GLY A 295 -12.52 21.10 -5.98
N TYR A 296 -11.68 20.08 -5.89
CA TYR A 296 -11.18 19.53 -4.64
C TYR A 296 -9.71 19.12 -4.70
N VAL A 297 -9.06 19.13 -3.54
CA VAL A 297 -7.78 18.44 -3.31
C VAL A 297 -8.03 17.22 -2.45
N MET A 298 -7.17 16.22 -2.55
CA MET A 298 -7.42 14.95 -1.90
C MET A 298 -6.18 14.39 -1.22
N ALA A 299 -6.37 13.73 -0.08
CA ALA A 299 -5.35 12.91 0.57
C ALA A 299 -5.87 11.49 0.82
N GLY A 300 -4.99 10.51 0.79
CA GLY A 300 -5.34 9.15 1.14
C GLY A 300 -4.21 8.28 1.65
N ALA A 301 -4.63 7.16 2.23
CA ALA A 301 -3.83 6.07 2.75
C ALA A 301 -4.74 4.84 2.78
N HIS A 302 -4.21 3.63 2.68
CA HIS A 302 -5.05 2.45 2.84
C HIS A 302 -5.28 2.12 4.31
N LEU A 303 -6.44 1.54 4.57
CA LEU A 303 -6.93 1.19 5.90
C LEU A 303 -6.79 -0.30 6.19
N ASP A 304 -6.84 -1.13 5.13
CA ASP A 304 -6.59 -2.57 5.24
C ASP A 304 -5.14 -2.85 5.62
N SER A 305 -4.89 -4.09 6.04
CA SER A 305 -3.55 -4.59 6.33
C SER A 305 -3.50 -6.11 6.13
N TRP A 306 -2.30 -6.68 6.08
CA TRP A 306 -2.13 -8.12 6.31
C TRP A 306 -2.46 -8.56 7.75
N VAL A 307 -2.49 -9.89 7.95
CA VAL A 307 -2.95 -10.55 9.19
C VAL A 307 -1.84 -10.97 10.15
N ALA A 308 -0.58 -10.92 9.74
CA ALA A 308 0.51 -11.44 10.55
C ALA A 308 0.87 -10.53 11.73
N GLY A 309 0.78 -9.23 11.55
CA GLY A 309 0.90 -8.20 12.59
C GLY A 309 -0.42 -7.45 12.78
N ASP A 310 -0.34 -6.22 13.28
CA ASP A 310 -1.49 -5.33 13.49
C ASP A 310 -1.66 -4.30 12.36
N GLY A 311 -0.80 -4.36 11.34
CA GLY A 311 -0.77 -3.39 10.25
C GLY A 311 -0.49 -1.98 10.76
N ALA A 312 0.46 -1.85 11.67
CA ALA A 312 0.72 -0.62 12.41
C ALA A 312 1.40 0.42 11.52
N ALA A 313 2.59 0.10 11.02
CA ALA A 313 3.27 0.88 10.01
C ALA A 313 2.58 0.75 8.66
N ASP A 314 1.92 -0.38 8.41
CA ASP A 314 1.35 -0.76 7.11
C ASP A 314 -0.15 -1.16 7.22
N ASN A 315 -1.08 -0.21 7.16
CA ASN A 315 -0.86 1.23 7.08
C ASN A 315 -1.76 2.03 8.05
N ALA A 316 -1.88 1.55 9.30
CA ALA A 316 -2.51 2.36 10.36
C ALA A 316 -1.78 3.69 10.56
N ALA A 317 -0.47 3.75 10.36
CA ALA A 317 0.32 4.97 10.45
C ALA A 317 -0.13 6.03 9.42
N GLY A 318 -0.17 5.68 8.13
CA GLY A 318 -0.69 6.54 7.06
C GLY A 318 -2.13 6.94 7.32
N SER A 319 -3.01 5.97 7.56
CA SER A 319 -4.42 6.21 7.87
C SER A 319 -4.59 7.18 9.05
N ALA A 320 -3.85 6.99 10.15
CA ALA A 320 -3.89 7.88 11.31
C ALA A 320 -3.37 9.29 10.98
N MET A 321 -2.34 9.42 10.14
CA MET A 321 -1.82 10.73 9.71
C MET A 321 -2.81 11.46 8.78
N ILE A 322 -3.51 10.76 7.88
CA ILE A 322 -4.60 11.31 7.07
C ILE A 322 -5.73 11.80 7.98
N MET A 323 -6.17 10.96 8.92
CA MET A 323 -7.21 11.26 9.88
C MET A 323 -6.84 12.45 10.79
N GLU A 324 -5.60 12.51 11.25
CA GLU A 324 -5.11 13.61 12.08
C GLU A 324 -5.03 14.91 11.29
N ALA A 325 -4.56 14.90 10.05
CA ALA A 325 -4.55 16.10 9.21
C ALA A 325 -5.97 16.64 8.99
N ALA A 326 -6.95 15.76 8.77
CA ALA A 326 -8.36 16.13 8.70
C ALA A 326 -8.85 16.78 10.00
N ARG A 327 -8.54 16.17 11.16
CA ARG A 327 -8.90 16.68 12.48
C ARG A 327 -8.27 18.05 12.76
N ILE A 328 -6.97 18.23 12.47
CA ILE A 328 -6.26 19.50 12.66
C ILE A 328 -6.92 20.62 11.84
N LEU A 329 -7.23 20.36 10.56
CA LEU A 329 -7.86 21.35 9.68
C LEU A 329 -9.28 21.71 10.15
N ALA A 330 -10.04 20.73 10.63
CA ALA A 330 -11.37 20.95 11.21
C ALA A 330 -11.30 21.74 12.52
N ALA A 331 -10.44 21.34 13.46
CA ALA A 331 -10.28 21.97 14.78
C ALA A 331 -9.78 23.42 14.69
N THR A 332 -8.89 23.71 13.73
CA THR A 332 -8.40 25.07 13.49
C THR A 332 -9.39 25.94 12.69
N GLY A 333 -10.55 25.40 12.32
CA GLY A 333 -11.63 26.16 11.67
C GLY A 333 -11.27 26.69 10.28
N GLN A 334 -10.41 25.99 9.55
CA GLN A 334 -10.00 26.40 8.20
C GLN A 334 -11.19 26.41 7.24
N ARG A 335 -11.24 27.41 6.37
CA ARG A 335 -12.25 27.53 5.31
C ARG A 335 -11.56 27.61 3.95
N PRO A 336 -11.10 26.48 3.41
CA PRO A 336 -10.36 26.46 2.16
C PRO A 336 -11.24 26.86 0.97
N ARG A 337 -10.63 27.36 -0.11
CA ARG A 337 -11.35 27.67 -1.35
C ARG A 337 -11.92 26.40 -2.00
N ARG A 338 -11.08 25.39 -2.18
CA ARG A 338 -11.46 24.04 -2.64
C ARG A 338 -11.91 23.16 -1.49
N THR A 339 -12.76 22.20 -1.78
CA THR A 339 -13.02 21.10 -0.85
C THR A 339 -11.73 20.29 -0.62
N ILE A 340 -11.50 19.86 0.61
CA ILE A 340 -10.44 18.90 0.94
C ILE A 340 -11.12 17.56 1.19
N ARG A 341 -10.82 16.55 0.38
CA ARG A 341 -11.35 15.19 0.47
C ARG A 341 -10.30 14.27 1.09
N PHE A 342 -10.72 13.42 2.00
CA PHE A 342 -9.90 12.40 2.62
C PHE A 342 -10.45 11.04 2.22
N ALA A 343 -9.57 10.12 1.84
CA ALA A 343 -9.92 8.74 1.56
C ALA A 343 -9.08 7.78 2.40
N LEU A 344 -9.76 6.81 3.00
CA LEU A 344 -9.12 5.62 3.54
C LEU A 344 -9.47 4.46 2.62
N TRP A 345 -8.47 3.94 1.90
CA TRP A 345 -8.66 2.93 0.85
C TRP A 345 -8.77 1.52 1.44
N SER A 346 -9.44 0.63 0.71
CA SER A 346 -9.47 -0.80 1.04
C SER A 346 -8.93 -1.62 -0.12
N GLY A 347 -8.39 -2.81 0.15
CA GLY A 347 -7.88 -3.71 -0.86
C GLY A 347 -6.59 -3.22 -1.51
N GLU A 348 -5.81 -2.38 -0.83
CA GLU A 348 -4.50 -1.96 -1.30
C GLU A 348 -3.56 -3.17 -1.37
N GLU A 349 -3.54 -3.92 -0.26
CA GLU A 349 -2.67 -5.07 -0.03
C GLU A 349 -2.89 -6.19 -1.06
N GLN A 350 -4.09 -6.24 -1.66
CA GLN A 350 -4.50 -7.23 -2.65
C GLN A 350 -4.44 -6.73 -4.11
N GLY A 351 -3.81 -5.59 -4.35
CA GLY A 351 -3.59 -5.02 -5.67
C GLY A 351 -4.25 -3.66 -5.89
N ILE A 352 -4.22 -2.78 -4.90
CA ILE A 352 -4.56 -1.35 -5.03
C ILE A 352 -5.99 -1.17 -5.57
N LEU A 353 -6.90 -2.02 -5.07
CA LEU A 353 -8.23 -2.20 -5.65
C LEU A 353 -9.17 -1.04 -5.33
N GLY A 354 -9.05 -0.46 -4.14
CA GLY A 354 -9.91 0.63 -3.67
C GLY A 354 -9.75 1.92 -4.45
N SER A 355 -8.52 2.44 -4.56
CA SER A 355 -8.25 3.66 -5.32
C SER A 355 -8.44 3.47 -6.82
N MET A 356 -8.15 2.28 -7.37
CA MET A 356 -8.48 1.93 -8.75
C MET A 356 -9.99 1.99 -9.01
N ALA A 357 -10.80 1.40 -8.13
CA ALA A 357 -12.25 1.45 -8.25
C ALA A 357 -12.80 2.88 -8.13
N TYR A 358 -12.20 3.70 -7.27
CA TYR A 358 -12.55 5.12 -7.16
C TYR A 358 -12.21 5.89 -8.45
N VAL A 359 -11.04 5.64 -9.04
CA VAL A 359 -10.64 6.23 -10.33
C VAL A 359 -11.64 5.90 -11.43
N GLU A 360 -12.02 4.63 -11.57
CA GLU A 360 -12.99 4.18 -12.58
C GLU A 360 -14.39 4.76 -12.36
N LYS A 361 -14.79 4.95 -11.11
CA LYS A 361 -16.10 5.48 -10.76
C LYS A 361 -16.22 6.99 -10.98
N HIS A 362 -15.15 7.75 -10.69
CA HIS A 362 -15.25 9.21 -10.55
C HIS A 362 -14.37 10.01 -11.52
N LEU A 363 -13.28 9.44 -12.04
CA LEU A 363 -12.26 10.21 -12.74
C LEU A 363 -12.12 9.81 -14.20
N ALA A 364 -11.79 8.54 -14.48
CA ALA A 364 -11.60 8.07 -15.84
C ALA A 364 -11.72 6.56 -15.92
N THR A 365 -12.21 6.07 -17.06
CA THR A 365 -12.13 4.65 -17.41
C THR A 365 -10.89 4.38 -18.26
N ARG A 366 -10.45 3.12 -18.27
CA ARG A 366 -9.42 2.62 -19.18
C ARG A 366 -9.92 1.41 -19.92
N GLY A 367 -9.63 1.36 -21.22
CA GLY A 367 -10.07 0.26 -22.08
C GLY A 367 -11.35 0.55 -22.82
N ARG A 368 -11.79 -0.41 -23.62
CA ARG A 368 -13.02 -0.33 -24.40
C ARG A 368 -14.20 -0.89 -23.60
N PRO A 369 -15.45 -0.45 -23.87
CA PRO A 369 -16.63 -0.95 -23.17
C PRO A 369 -16.85 -2.47 -23.28
N ASP A 370 -16.31 -3.10 -24.31
CA ASP A 370 -16.38 -4.53 -24.60
C ASP A 370 -15.20 -5.34 -24.02
N ASP A 371 -14.26 -4.70 -23.31
CA ASP A 371 -13.18 -5.40 -22.63
C ASP A 371 -13.75 -6.36 -21.58
N ALA A 372 -13.22 -7.58 -21.54
CA ALA A 372 -13.65 -8.58 -20.57
C ALA A 372 -13.46 -8.06 -19.13
N PRO A 373 -14.49 -8.16 -18.26
CA PRO A 373 -14.32 -7.84 -16.85
C PRO A 373 -13.17 -8.65 -16.25
N GLN A 374 -12.31 -8.01 -15.47
CA GLN A 374 -11.27 -8.68 -14.71
C GLN A 374 -11.46 -8.36 -13.24
N THR A 375 -11.15 -9.33 -12.38
CA THR A 375 -11.19 -9.20 -10.92
C THR A 375 -9.83 -9.55 -10.31
N GLY A 376 -9.66 -9.23 -9.02
CA GLY A 376 -8.45 -9.49 -8.25
C GLY A 376 -7.15 -9.02 -8.90
N LEU A 377 -6.07 -9.78 -8.72
CA LEU A 377 -4.75 -9.42 -9.26
C LEU A 377 -4.69 -9.37 -10.79
N ARG A 378 -5.58 -10.08 -11.50
CA ARG A 378 -5.64 -9.98 -12.96
C ARG A 378 -6.11 -8.59 -13.39
N ARG A 379 -7.09 -8.03 -12.67
CA ARG A 379 -7.50 -6.63 -12.83
C ARG A 379 -6.30 -5.71 -12.57
N TYR A 380 -5.64 -5.84 -11.42
CA TYR A 380 -4.50 -4.99 -11.06
C TYR A 380 -3.39 -4.95 -12.12
N TYR A 381 -2.86 -6.10 -12.53
CA TYR A 381 -1.75 -6.16 -13.49
C TYR A 381 -2.15 -5.77 -14.92
N GLY A 382 -3.39 -6.05 -15.31
CA GLY A 382 -3.89 -5.73 -16.66
C GLY A 382 -4.38 -4.30 -16.82
N TRP A 383 -4.76 -3.61 -15.74
CA TRP A 383 -5.51 -2.36 -15.83
C TRP A 383 -4.78 -1.23 -16.57
N THR A 384 -3.49 -1.03 -16.26
CA THR A 384 -2.68 0.02 -16.90
C THR A 384 -2.39 -0.26 -18.37
N GLN A 385 -2.55 -1.51 -18.82
CA GLN A 385 -2.39 -1.90 -20.22
C GLN A 385 -3.63 -1.63 -21.07
N ARG A 386 -4.75 -1.23 -20.46
CA ARG A 386 -5.99 -0.93 -21.17
C ARG A 386 -5.98 0.49 -21.72
N TRP A 387 -6.43 0.64 -22.96
CA TRP A 387 -6.49 1.90 -23.71
C TRP A 387 -7.78 1.98 -24.55
N PRO A 388 -8.34 3.19 -24.78
CA PRO A 388 -7.85 4.52 -24.37
C PRO A 388 -8.15 4.84 -22.90
N VAL A 389 -7.55 5.93 -22.38
CA VAL A 389 -8.03 6.60 -21.16
C VAL A 389 -9.19 7.52 -21.54
N THR A 390 -10.35 7.37 -20.91
CA THR A 390 -11.53 8.20 -21.18
C THR A 390 -11.94 8.95 -19.91
N PRO A 391 -11.71 10.28 -19.84
CA PRO A 391 -12.14 11.10 -18.71
C PRO A 391 -13.65 11.07 -18.51
N LEU A 392 -14.07 11.00 -17.24
CA LEU A 392 -15.47 11.12 -16.82
C LEU A 392 -15.84 12.57 -16.48
N PRO A 393 -17.13 12.91 -16.40
CA PRO A 393 -17.57 14.17 -15.82
C PRO A 393 -16.96 14.37 -14.43
N GLY A 394 -16.33 15.51 -14.19
CA GLY A 394 -15.63 15.80 -12.94
C GLY A 394 -14.14 15.40 -12.89
N TYR A 395 -13.57 14.80 -13.95
CA TYR A 395 -12.11 14.58 -14.07
C TYR A 395 -11.29 15.87 -13.85
N GLY A 396 -11.86 17.00 -14.26
CA GLY A 396 -11.31 18.34 -14.07
C GLY A 396 -11.21 18.78 -12.61
N ASP A 397 -11.99 18.20 -11.71
CA ASP A 397 -12.23 18.78 -10.39
C ASP A 397 -11.17 18.37 -9.37
N LEU A 398 -10.52 17.21 -9.52
CA LEU A 398 -9.42 16.79 -8.67
C LEU A 398 -8.14 17.57 -9.02
N ALA A 399 -7.77 18.54 -8.19
CA ALA A 399 -6.62 19.41 -8.43
C ALA A 399 -5.28 18.71 -8.11
N ALA A 400 -5.23 17.91 -7.04
CA ALA A 400 -4.07 17.15 -6.60
C ALA A 400 -4.49 16.03 -5.63
N TYR A 401 -3.76 14.92 -5.66
CA TYR A 401 -3.88 13.80 -4.71
C TYR A 401 -2.55 13.56 -3.98
N PHE A 402 -2.59 13.37 -2.67
CA PHE A 402 -1.41 13.11 -1.83
C PHE A 402 -1.57 11.80 -1.03
N ASN A 403 -0.58 10.91 -1.13
CA ASN A 403 -0.61 9.59 -0.51
C ASN A 403 0.44 9.44 0.60
N ILE A 404 0.10 8.70 1.67
CA ILE A 404 1.04 8.28 2.72
C ILE A 404 0.89 6.78 2.95
N ASP A 405 1.98 6.06 2.71
CA ASP A 405 1.99 4.59 2.79
C ASP A 405 3.41 3.99 2.92
N ASN A 406 4.27 4.62 3.73
CA ASN A 406 5.65 4.14 3.92
C ASN A 406 6.05 4.15 5.40
N GLY A 407 5.11 3.78 6.27
CA GLY A 407 5.32 3.68 7.70
C GLY A 407 5.12 4.99 8.47
N SER A 408 5.81 5.08 9.61
CA SER A 408 5.61 6.14 10.60
C SER A 408 6.71 7.20 10.63
N GLY A 409 7.64 7.17 9.67
CA GLY A 409 8.79 8.09 9.66
C GLY A 409 8.41 9.53 9.33
N LYS A 410 9.36 10.45 9.54
CA LYS A 410 9.15 11.87 9.19
C LYS A 410 8.89 12.03 7.71
N LEU A 411 7.96 12.91 7.35
CA LEU A 411 7.84 13.36 5.97
C LEU A 411 8.99 14.33 5.68
N ARG A 412 9.78 13.99 4.66
CA ARG A 412 10.95 14.76 4.20
C ARG A 412 10.64 15.65 3.02
N GLY A 413 9.48 15.43 2.39
CA GLY A 413 8.97 16.23 1.29
C GLY A 413 8.15 15.38 0.32
N LEU A 414 8.17 15.70 -0.97
CA LEU A 414 7.32 15.07 -1.99
C LEU A 414 8.13 14.54 -3.17
N TYR A 415 7.73 13.38 -3.68
CA TYR A 415 8.06 13.00 -5.05
C TYR A 415 7.21 13.85 -6.00
N ALA A 416 7.84 14.48 -7.00
CA ALA A 416 7.18 15.23 -8.06
C ALA A 416 6.78 14.32 -9.23
N GLU A 417 7.08 13.03 -9.15
CA GLU A 417 6.45 12.01 -9.99
C GLU A 417 6.69 12.22 -11.49
N ASN A 418 7.94 12.50 -11.87
CA ASN A 418 8.37 12.87 -13.21
C ASN A 418 7.68 14.13 -13.78
N ASN A 419 7.03 14.96 -12.96
CA ASN A 419 6.42 16.22 -13.37
C ASN A 419 7.28 17.43 -12.94
N PRO A 420 8.28 17.84 -13.74
CA PRO A 420 9.12 18.99 -13.42
C PRO A 420 8.33 20.31 -13.33
N ALA A 421 7.17 20.42 -13.99
CA ALA A 421 6.34 21.61 -13.95
C ALA A 421 5.65 21.80 -12.59
N ALA A 422 5.42 20.73 -11.83
CA ALA A 422 4.86 20.81 -10.48
C ALA A 422 5.87 21.30 -9.42
N VAL A 423 7.18 21.07 -9.66
CA VAL A 423 8.24 21.27 -8.66
C VAL A 423 8.23 22.66 -7.99
N PRO A 424 8.12 23.80 -8.71
CA PRO A 424 8.13 25.12 -8.07
C PRO A 424 6.98 25.29 -7.07
N THR A 425 5.79 24.84 -7.42
CA THR A 425 4.59 24.94 -6.59
C THR A 425 4.67 24.00 -5.39
N LEU A 426 5.19 22.78 -5.56
CA LEU A 426 5.40 21.86 -4.43
C LEU A 426 6.41 22.41 -3.42
N ARG A 427 7.49 23.07 -3.90
CA ARG A 427 8.47 23.74 -3.03
C ARG A 427 7.84 24.90 -2.27
N GLU A 428 6.97 25.67 -2.92
CA GLU A 428 6.22 26.75 -2.27
C GLU A 428 5.34 26.23 -1.12
N TRP A 429 4.61 25.15 -1.33
CA TRP A 429 3.75 24.56 -0.29
C TRP A 429 4.52 23.93 0.88
N LEU A 430 5.72 23.40 0.62
CA LEU A 430 6.58 22.81 1.65
C LEU A 430 7.43 23.85 2.40
N ALA A 431 7.62 25.06 1.84
CA ALA A 431 8.51 26.07 2.41
C ALA A 431 8.28 26.38 3.91
N PRO A 432 7.03 26.48 4.43
CA PRO A 432 6.81 26.71 5.85
C PRO A 432 7.30 25.57 6.76
N TYR A 433 7.44 24.36 6.23
CA TYR A 433 7.77 23.15 6.98
C TYR A 433 9.22 22.69 6.76
N ALA A 434 10.01 23.42 5.98
CA ALA A 434 11.42 23.10 5.73
C ALA A 434 12.24 23.03 7.03
N GLY A 435 11.94 23.90 8.02
CA GLY A 435 12.55 23.88 9.35
C GLY A 435 12.22 22.63 10.17
N MET A 436 11.16 21.91 9.81
CA MET A 436 10.79 20.61 10.39
C MET A 436 11.41 19.42 9.65
N GLY A 437 12.25 19.69 8.64
CA GLY A 437 12.89 18.67 7.80
C GLY A 437 12.07 18.23 6.58
N ALA A 438 10.94 18.90 6.29
CA ALA A 438 10.04 18.62 5.18
C ALA A 438 10.16 19.68 4.07
N GLY A 439 11.26 19.67 3.32
CA GLY A 439 11.53 20.67 2.28
C GLY A 439 11.95 20.10 0.93
N THR A 440 12.13 18.79 0.82
CA THR A 440 12.63 18.17 -0.40
C THR A 440 11.51 18.02 -1.43
N VAL A 441 11.79 18.37 -2.68
CA VAL A 441 10.97 17.97 -3.81
C VAL A 441 11.88 17.25 -4.78
N ALA A 442 11.61 15.97 -5.03
CA ALA A 442 12.46 15.11 -5.85
C ALA A 442 11.72 14.69 -7.11
N LEU A 443 12.36 14.79 -8.27
CA LEU A 443 11.72 14.48 -9.56
C LEU A 443 11.29 13.03 -9.74
N ARG A 444 12.01 12.06 -9.17
CA ARG A 444 11.76 10.65 -9.47
C ARG A 444 10.33 10.23 -9.11
N PRO A 445 9.77 9.26 -9.85
CA PRO A 445 8.54 8.63 -9.44
C PRO A 445 8.77 7.60 -8.34
N THR A 446 7.69 7.26 -7.65
CA THR A 446 7.58 6.07 -6.80
C THR A 446 6.29 5.32 -7.13
N GLY A 447 6.12 4.12 -6.60
CA GLY A 447 4.94 3.30 -6.86
C GLY A 447 4.60 2.38 -5.72
N GLY A 448 3.77 1.37 -6.01
CA GLY A 448 3.37 0.36 -5.06
C GLY A 448 2.36 0.84 -4.02
N THR A 449 1.51 1.82 -4.37
CA THR A 449 0.38 2.25 -3.54
C THR A 449 -0.59 3.16 -4.32
N ASP A 450 -1.65 3.64 -3.69
CA ASP A 450 -2.87 4.21 -4.28
C ASP A 450 -2.69 5.42 -5.22
N HIS A 451 -1.57 6.16 -5.15
CA HIS A 451 -1.35 7.29 -6.07
C HIS A 451 -1.10 6.84 -7.51
N VAL A 452 -0.65 5.60 -7.73
CA VAL A 452 -0.26 5.12 -9.06
C VAL A 452 -1.42 5.10 -10.05
N PHE A 453 -2.65 4.83 -9.59
CA PHE A 453 -3.84 4.82 -10.46
C PHE A 453 -4.28 6.22 -10.85
N MET A 454 -4.04 7.21 -9.99
CA MET A 454 -4.23 8.62 -10.35
C MET A 454 -3.24 9.03 -11.45
N GLN A 455 -1.96 8.70 -11.28
CA GLN A 455 -0.92 9.01 -12.28
C GLN A 455 -1.20 8.33 -13.62
N ALA A 456 -1.63 7.07 -13.59
CA ALA A 456 -1.91 6.30 -14.79
C ALA A 456 -2.96 6.97 -15.69
N ILE A 457 -3.89 7.75 -15.15
CA ILE A 457 -4.90 8.50 -15.93
C ILE A 457 -4.52 9.95 -16.19
N GLY A 458 -3.32 10.40 -15.81
CA GLY A 458 -2.88 11.79 -15.97
C GLY A 458 -3.34 12.74 -14.85
N VAL A 459 -3.84 12.21 -13.74
CA VAL A 459 -4.11 12.99 -12.53
C VAL A 459 -2.84 13.09 -11.70
N GLN A 460 -2.66 14.23 -11.04
CA GLN A 460 -1.49 14.52 -10.23
C GLN A 460 -1.60 13.86 -8.85
N GLY A 461 -1.25 12.58 -8.79
CA GLY A 461 -1.04 11.85 -7.54
C GLY A 461 0.42 11.91 -7.12
N PHE A 462 0.68 12.26 -5.86
CA PHE A 462 2.01 12.39 -5.28
C PHE A 462 2.14 11.52 -4.04
N GLN A 463 3.29 10.89 -3.87
CA GLN A 463 3.68 10.25 -2.61
C GLN A 463 4.63 11.17 -1.83
N PHE A 464 4.51 11.19 -0.50
CA PHE A 464 5.54 11.81 0.33
C PHE A 464 6.83 10.97 0.37
N ILE A 465 7.96 11.67 0.38
CA ILE A 465 9.25 11.10 0.76
C ILE A 465 9.23 10.95 2.28
N GLN A 466 9.44 9.73 2.78
CA GLN A 466 9.37 9.43 4.21
C GLN A 466 10.66 8.79 4.70
N ASP A 467 11.07 9.08 5.94
CA ASP A 467 12.16 8.34 6.57
C ASP A 467 11.77 6.84 6.67
N PRO A 468 12.58 5.91 6.16
CA PRO A 468 12.16 4.51 6.04
C PRO A 468 12.15 3.76 7.38
N LEU A 469 12.91 4.24 8.38
CA LEU A 469 13.09 3.55 9.66
C LEU A 469 13.51 2.09 9.41
N ASP A 470 12.79 1.13 9.95
CA ASP A 470 12.91 -0.31 9.74
C ASP A 470 11.74 -0.91 8.92
N TYR A 471 10.99 -0.07 8.20
CA TYR A 471 9.80 -0.45 7.41
C TYR A 471 10.10 -1.60 6.45
N GLY A 472 10.91 -1.37 5.42
CA GLY A 472 11.19 -2.39 4.40
C GLY A 472 12.15 -3.50 4.83
N SER A 473 12.87 -3.33 5.95
CA SER A 473 13.89 -4.29 6.40
C SER A 473 13.33 -5.35 7.34
N ARG A 474 12.31 -5.01 8.15
CA ARG A 474 11.75 -5.91 9.15
C ARG A 474 10.23 -5.87 9.21
N ILE A 475 9.65 -4.69 9.19
CA ILE A 475 8.27 -4.47 9.65
C ILE A 475 7.24 -4.78 8.56
N HIS A 476 7.35 -4.16 7.40
CA HIS A 476 6.38 -4.20 6.30
C HIS A 476 5.94 -5.64 5.99
N HIS A 477 4.62 -5.85 5.99
CA HIS A 477 3.91 -7.13 5.83
C HIS A 477 4.27 -8.24 6.84
N SER A 478 4.96 -7.93 7.94
CA SER A 478 5.44 -8.97 8.86
C SER A 478 4.67 -9.02 10.17
N SER A 479 4.85 -10.12 10.91
CA SER A 479 4.39 -10.29 12.28
C SER A 479 5.04 -9.35 13.30
N ALA A 480 6.05 -8.57 12.90
CA ALA A 480 6.62 -7.51 13.71
C ALA A 480 5.94 -6.15 13.46
N ASP A 481 4.96 -6.07 12.57
CA ASP A 481 4.24 -4.82 12.31
C ASP A 481 3.21 -4.49 13.40
N THR A 482 3.72 -4.02 14.53
CA THR A 482 2.96 -3.67 15.73
C THR A 482 3.16 -2.21 16.13
N PHE A 483 2.30 -1.72 17.03
CA PHE A 483 2.31 -0.34 17.50
C PHE A 483 3.68 0.12 18.04
N ASP A 484 4.45 -0.80 18.65
CA ASP A 484 5.77 -0.51 19.25
C ASP A 484 6.80 0.05 18.26
N HIS A 485 6.61 -0.21 16.97
CA HIS A 485 7.51 0.27 15.93
C HIS A 485 7.21 1.71 15.50
N LEU A 486 6.02 2.24 15.81
CA LEU A 486 5.61 3.59 15.42
C LEU A 486 6.44 4.68 16.11
N LYS A 487 6.60 5.83 15.43
CA LYS A 487 7.36 6.99 15.93
C LYS A 487 6.43 8.18 16.12
N ALA A 488 6.03 8.41 17.38
CA ALA A 488 5.06 9.45 17.73
C ALA A 488 5.44 10.87 17.29
N GLU A 489 6.70 11.27 17.49
CA GLU A 489 7.18 12.59 17.05
C GLU A 489 7.13 12.76 15.54
N ASP A 490 7.45 11.71 14.81
CA ASP A 490 7.49 11.70 13.35
C ASP A 490 6.08 11.75 12.77
N MET A 491 5.14 10.98 13.32
CA MET A 491 3.73 10.97 12.90
C MET A 491 3.03 12.30 13.19
N ARG A 492 3.35 12.96 14.30
CA ARG A 492 2.87 14.34 14.57
C ARG A 492 3.40 15.32 13.53
N GLN A 493 4.71 15.29 13.25
CA GLN A 493 5.32 16.14 12.23
C GLN A 493 4.69 15.89 10.85
N ALA A 494 4.50 14.63 10.48
CA ALA A 494 3.89 14.24 9.22
C ALA A 494 2.46 14.77 9.08
N SER A 495 1.65 14.66 10.13
CA SER A 495 0.27 15.15 10.15
C SER A 495 0.19 16.67 9.98
N ILE A 496 1.09 17.42 10.63
CA ILE A 496 1.23 18.88 10.48
C ILE A 496 1.57 19.24 9.02
N VAL A 497 2.59 18.58 8.45
CA VAL A 497 3.03 18.84 7.08
C VAL A 497 1.93 18.52 6.08
N LEU A 498 1.25 17.39 6.23
CA LEU A 498 0.14 17.01 5.37
C LEU A 498 -1.01 18.02 5.43
N ALA A 499 -1.46 18.40 6.63
CA ALA A 499 -2.51 19.41 6.82
C ALA A 499 -2.12 20.74 6.15
N GLY A 500 -0.86 21.13 6.33
CA GLY A 500 -0.26 22.29 5.70
C GLY A 500 -0.30 22.25 4.18
N VAL A 501 0.26 21.20 3.58
CA VAL A 501 0.28 21.00 2.13
C VAL A 501 -1.14 20.99 1.55
N LEU A 502 -2.08 20.30 2.20
CA LEU A 502 -3.48 20.26 1.76
C LEU A 502 -4.13 21.64 1.78
N LEU A 503 -3.93 22.42 2.83
CA LEU A 503 -4.46 23.79 2.90
C LEU A 503 -3.84 24.69 1.82
N GLY A 504 -2.55 24.52 1.54
CA GLY A 504 -1.84 25.25 0.49
C GLY A 504 -2.38 24.93 -0.89
N ALA A 505 -2.52 23.64 -1.18
CA ALA A 505 -3.11 23.15 -2.42
C ALA A 505 -4.57 23.59 -2.58
N ALA A 506 -5.36 23.53 -1.51
CA ALA A 506 -6.78 23.90 -1.56
C ALA A 506 -6.98 25.39 -1.85
N ASN A 507 -6.08 26.25 -1.36
CA ASN A 507 -6.13 27.70 -1.55
C ASN A 507 -5.32 28.23 -2.73
N ALA A 508 -4.53 27.40 -3.41
CA ALA A 508 -3.71 27.85 -4.54
C ALA A 508 -4.54 28.51 -5.64
N ASP A 509 -4.11 29.70 -6.08
CA ASP A 509 -4.79 30.47 -7.14
C ASP A 509 -4.75 29.74 -8.48
N LYS A 510 -3.58 29.16 -8.79
CA LYS A 510 -3.34 28.37 -10.00
C LYS A 510 -3.49 26.88 -9.68
N ALA A 511 -4.09 26.14 -10.61
CA ALA A 511 -4.01 24.69 -10.56
C ALA A 511 -2.56 24.25 -10.78
N LEU A 512 -2.16 23.13 -10.17
CA LEU A 512 -0.88 22.53 -10.52
C LEU A 512 -0.87 22.14 -12.01
N PRO A 513 0.26 22.31 -12.71
CA PRO A 513 0.38 21.89 -14.10
C PRO A 513 0.13 20.39 -14.27
N ARG A 514 -0.95 20.02 -14.97
CA ARG A 514 -1.26 18.62 -15.27
C ARG A 514 -0.33 18.07 -16.34
N PRO A 515 0.13 16.82 -16.21
CA PRO A 515 0.67 16.10 -17.36
C PRO A 515 -0.42 15.96 -18.45
N PRO A 516 -0.02 15.78 -19.72
CA PRO A 516 -0.98 15.49 -20.77
C PRO A 516 -1.77 14.22 -20.45
N LEU A 517 -3.01 14.14 -20.96
CA LEU A 517 -3.80 12.92 -20.86
C LEU A 517 -2.99 11.76 -21.48
N PRO A 518 -2.73 10.67 -20.74
CA PRO A 518 -1.92 9.58 -21.26
C PRO A 518 -2.54 8.96 -22.52
N THR A 519 -1.69 8.62 -23.47
CA THR A 519 -2.02 7.83 -24.67
C THR A 519 -1.20 6.54 -24.67
N GLN A 520 -1.64 5.54 -25.44
CA GLN A 520 -0.93 4.26 -25.53
C GLN A 520 0.54 4.47 -25.89
N PRO A 521 1.49 4.10 -25.01
CA PRO A 521 2.91 4.23 -25.28
C PRO A 521 3.35 3.20 -26.31
N VAL A 522 4.40 3.53 -27.07
CA VAL A 522 5.12 2.55 -27.90
C VAL A 522 5.92 1.61 -27.01
N VAL A 523 6.21 0.39 -27.49
CA VAL A 523 7.13 -0.54 -26.80
C VAL A 523 8.51 0.10 -26.75
N THR A 524 9.13 0.14 -25.57
CA THR A 524 10.41 0.84 -25.37
C THR A 524 11.57 0.11 -26.04
N ASP A 525 11.61 -1.22 -25.91
CA ASP A 525 12.59 -2.07 -26.61
C ASP A 525 11.85 -3.14 -27.41
N PRO A 526 11.54 -2.88 -28.70
CA PRO A 526 10.85 -3.85 -29.55
C PRO A 526 11.76 -5.01 -30.02
N PHE A 527 13.04 -5.03 -29.62
CA PHE A 527 14.01 -6.06 -29.98
C PHE A 527 14.38 -6.96 -28.80
N ALA A 528 13.76 -6.76 -27.63
CA ALA A 528 13.98 -7.62 -26.48
C ALA A 528 13.54 -9.06 -26.81
N TYR A 529 14.46 -10.00 -26.66
CA TYR A 529 14.14 -11.42 -26.68
C TYR A 529 13.57 -11.81 -25.31
N THR A 530 12.46 -12.53 -25.31
CA THR A 530 11.88 -13.06 -24.08
C THR A 530 12.08 -14.57 -24.01
N ASP A 531 12.41 -15.05 -22.82
CA ASP A 531 12.49 -16.47 -22.52
C ASP A 531 11.08 -16.94 -22.16
N ASP A 532 10.55 -17.91 -22.91
CA ASP A 532 9.19 -18.42 -22.71
C ASP A 532 9.01 -19.08 -21.32
N ASP A 533 10.12 -19.46 -20.67
CA ASP A 533 10.22 -20.14 -19.36
C ASP A 533 10.18 -19.22 -18.12
N ASP A 534 10.10 -17.89 -18.31
CA ASP A 534 9.91 -16.86 -17.28
C ASP A 534 8.45 -16.35 -17.20
#